data_AF-A0A377XQS0-F1
#
_entry.id   AF-A0A377XQS0-F1
#
_cell.length_a   1.000
_cell.length_b   1.000
_cell.length_c   1.000
_cell.angle_alpha   90.00
_cell.angle_beta   90.00
_cell.angle_gamma   90.00
#
_symmetry.space_group_name_H-M   'P 1'
#
loop_
_entity.id
_entity.type
_entity.pdbx_description
1 polymer ?
#
loop_
_entity_poly.entity_id
_entity_poly.type
_entity_poly.pdbx_seq_one_letter_code
_entity_poly.pdbx_strand_id
1 'polypeptide(L)'
;MKKRRWRVCARFVSKRRRITRGSATSRPWKGPVACRPAWPSACFPPRQCLHRLLTEHPAALDGGAGATWLNELIWREFYRHLMVYYPKLCKGRPFTAWTDKVAWRAEEAALQAWQRGETGFPIVDAAMRQLNATGWMHNRLRMIVASFLTKDLRLDWRAGERYFMSQLIDGDLAANNGGWQWAASTGTDAAPYFRIFNPTTQGEKFDKQGVFIRRWLPELAKVPEKALHQPWAWADKQGTTLDYSRPIGRRGRRRWRSGRPPEKELLHRQTAGPDFQRMIQPDDQHHADAGQRAPGDLTEDGNVGVNGVVHRSGGVE
;
A
#
# COMPACT_ATOMS: atom_id res chain seq x y z
N MET A 1 25.96 12.93 15.51
CA MET A 1 24.92 12.56 14.51
C MET A 1 24.44 11.10 14.62
N LYS A 2 25.32 10.07 14.64
CA LYS A 2 24.96 8.63 14.72
C LYS A 2 24.06 8.24 15.92
N LYS A 3 24.37 8.71 17.14
CA LYS A 3 23.58 8.42 18.37
C LYS A 3 22.15 9.02 18.36
N ARG A 4 21.94 10.16 17.68
CA ARG A 4 20.59 10.76 17.55
C ARG A 4 19.72 9.99 16.56
N ARG A 5 20.29 9.52 15.45
CA ARG A 5 19.64 8.63 14.47
C ARG A 5 19.18 7.31 15.10
N TRP A 6 20.00 6.71 15.96
CA TRP A 6 19.68 5.50 16.73
C TRP A 6 18.42 5.64 17.60
N ARG A 7 18.33 6.73 18.38
CA ARG A 7 17.18 6.97 19.28
C ARG A 7 15.86 7.13 18.54
N VAL A 8 15.87 7.57 17.28
CA VAL A 8 14.67 7.79 16.47
C VAL A 8 14.14 6.47 15.89
N CYS A 9 15.00 5.63 15.32
CA CYS A 9 14.61 4.29 14.85
C CYS A 9 14.11 3.44 16.03
N ALA A 10 14.86 3.45 17.14
CA ALA A 10 14.46 2.78 18.38
C ALA A 10 13.11 3.27 18.92
N ARG A 11 12.82 4.58 18.88
CA ARG A 11 11.51 5.13 19.28
C ARG A 11 10.39 4.79 18.29
N PHE A 12 10.69 4.67 17.00
CA PHE A 12 9.70 4.37 15.97
C PHE A 12 9.20 2.93 16.04
N VAL A 13 10.12 1.97 16.19
CA VAL A 13 9.78 0.55 16.36
C VAL A 13 9.11 0.35 17.73
N SER A 14 9.68 0.90 18.81
CA SER A 14 9.14 0.70 20.18
C SER A 14 7.82 1.40 20.49
N LYS A 15 7.47 2.52 19.83
CA LYS A 15 6.17 3.19 20.02
C LYS A 15 5.06 2.59 19.15
N ARG A 16 5.37 1.83 18.10
CA ARG A 16 4.39 1.14 17.26
C ARG A 16 4.08 -0.29 17.74
N ARG A 17 4.06 -0.51 19.07
CA ARG A 17 3.68 -1.75 19.79
C ARG A 17 2.34 -2.41 19.39
N ARG A 18 1.54 -1.81 18.51
CA ARG A 18 0.28 -2.37 17.98
C ARG A 18 0.26 -2.41 16.45
N ILE A 19 1.24 -3.02 15.82
CA ILE A 19 1.10 -3.54 14.45
C ILE A 19 0.67 -5.01 14.55
N THR A 20 -0.57 -5.23 14.97
CA THR A 20 -1.25 -6.53 14.90
C THR A 20 -2.32 -6.49 13.81
N ARG A 21 -2.39 -7.61 13.07
CA ARG A 21 -3.32 -8.04 12.01
C ARG A 21 -4.14 -6.91 11.35
N GLY A 22 -3.60 -6.41 10.23
CA GLY A 22 -4.27 -5.48 9.33
C GLY A 22 -3.24 -4.71 8.51
N SER A 23 -3.38 -4.69 7.19
CA SER A 23 -2.46 -3.96 6.31
C SER A 23 -2.34 -2.50 6.76
N ALA A 24 -1.14 -1.90 6.72
CA ALA A 24 -0.94 -0.49 7.05
C ALA A 24 -1.85 0.44 6.21
N THR A 25 -2.30 -0.05 5.07
CA THR A 25 -3.23 0.60 4.14
C THR A 25 -4.70 0.57 4.58
N SER A 26 -5.10 -0.22 5.57
CA SER A 26 -6.52 -0.43 5.97
C SER A 26 -6.96 0.34 7.22
N ARG A 27 -6.03 0.99 7.96
CA ARG A 27 -6.37 1.65 9.23
C ARG A 27 -6.98 3.05 9.02
N PRO A 28 -8.05 3.40 9.76
CA PRO A 28 -8.55 4.77 9.84
C PRO A 28 -7.48 5.71 10.36
N TRP A 29 -7.56 6.99 9.98
CA TRP A 29 -6.65 8.03 10.43
C TRP A 29 -6.78 8.23 11.94
N LYS A 30 -5.92 7.57 12.74
CA LYS A 30 -5.89 7.81 14.19
C LYS A 30 -5.01 9.01 14.52
N GLY A 31 -5.64 10.18 14.52
CA GLY A 31 -5.19 11.39 15.23
C GLY A 31 -4.00 12.16 14.62
N PRO A 32 -3.66 13.32 15.21
CA PRO A 32 -2.65 14.26 14.69
C PRO A 32 -1.21 13.70 14.64
N VAL A 33 -0.97 12.55 15.26
CA VAL A 33 0.33 11.88 15.35
C VAL A 33 0.68 11.10 14.08
N ALA A 34 -0.30 10.80 13.22
CA ALA A 34 -0.07 10.20 11.91
C ALA A 34 0.51 11.17 10.86
N CYS A 35 0.62 12.47 11.23
CA CYS A 35 1.11 13.55 10.38
C CYS A 35 2.59 13.89 10.58
N ARG A 36 3.34 13.11 11.38
CA ARG A 36 4.81 13.25 11.42
C ARG A 36 5.38 12.37 10.31
N PRO A 37 6.38 12.85 9.54
CA PRO A 37 7.03 12.00 8.57
C PRO A 37 7.50 10.76 9.31
N ALA A 38 6.99 9.60 8.92
CA ALA A 38 7.79 8.39 9.03
C ALA A 38 9.01 8.74 8.20
N TRP A 39 10.07 9.19 8.88
CA TRP A 39 11.30 9.65 8.24
C TRP A 39 11.64 8.68 7.13
N PRO A 40 12.07 9.17 5.95
CA PRO A 40 12.21 8.33 4.78
C PRO A 40 12.94 7.07 5.22
N SER A 41 12.31 5.91 5.03
CA SER A 41 12.99 4.62 5.14
C SER A 41 14.28 4.60 4.30
N ALA A 42 14.41 5.55 3.37
CA ALA A 42 15.60 5.87 2.59
C ALA A 42 16.82 6.37 3.41
N CYS A 43 16.66 6.95 4.61
CA CYS A 43 17.79 7.46 5.39
C CYS A 43 18.52 6.39 6.22
N PHE A 44 17.96 5.19 6.33
CA PHE A 44 18.54 4.09 7.09
C PHE A 44 18.83 2.89 6.18
N PRO A 45 19.98 2.22 6.34
CA PRO A 45 20.23 0.98 5.63
C PRO A 45 19.13 -0.06 5.92
N PRO A 46 18.61 -0.78 4.92
CA PRO A 46 17.53 -1.75 5.11
C PRO A 46 17.90 -2.84 6.12
N ARG A 47 19.18 -3.23 6.18
CA ARG A 47 19.69 -4.18 7.17
C ARG A 47 19.50 -3.68 8.61
N GLN A 48 19.72 -2.40 8.89
CA GLN A 48 19.52 -1.85 10.24
C GLN A 48 18.04 -1.86 10.63
N CYS A 49 17.16 -1.51 9.69
CA CYS A 49 15.72 -1.60 9.86
C CYS A 49 15.26 -3.02 10.17
N LEU A 50 15.76 -4.01 9.42
CA LEU A 50 15.45 -5.42 9.60
C LEU A 50 15.94 -5.94 10.96
N HIS A 51 17.22 -5.77 11.29
CA HIS A 51 17.76 -6.25 12.57
C HIS A 51 17.03 -5.64 13.76
N ARG A 52 16.68 -4.35 13.70
CA ARG A 52 15.92 -3.71 14.77
C ARG A 52 14.51 -4.26 14.88
N LEU A 53 13.85 -4.50 13.74
CA LEU A 53 12.53 -5.11 13.72
C LEU A 53 12.55 -6.48 14.38
N LEU A 54 13.50 -7.34 14.00
CA LEU A 54 13.61 -8.71 14.53
C LEU A 54 13.98 -8.72 16.02
N THR A 55 14.72 -7.71 16.49
CA THR A 55 15.03 -7.57 17.92
C THR A 55 13.77 -7.26 18.75
N GLU A 56 12.88 -6.40 18.24
CA GLU A 56 11.65 -6.03 18.97
C GLU A 56 10.48 -6.99 18.69
N HIS A 57 10.50 -7.65 17.53
CA HIS A 57 9.47 -8.54 17.04
C HIS A 57 10.10 -9.76 16.36
N PRO A 58 10.56 -10.76 17.13
CA PRO A 58 11.22 -11.95 16.58
C PRO A 58 10.35 -12.72 15.58
N ALA A 59 9.04 -12.83 15.87
CA ALA A 59 8.07 -13.51 15.01
C ALA A 59 7.67 -12.73 13.75
N ALA A 60 8.34 -11.62 13.41
CA ALA A 60 7.99 -10.83 12.22
C ALA A 60 8.24 -11.58 10.90
N LEU A 61 9.16 -12.56 10.88
CA LEU A 61 9.41 -13.43 9.73
C LEU A 61 8.27 -14.44 9.54
N ASP A 62 7.69 -14.92 10.63
CA ASP A 62 6.67 -15.98 10.63
C ASP A 62 5.23 -15.41 10.55
N GLY A 63 5.07 -14.20 10.01
CA GLY A 63 3.75 -13.56 9.89
C GLY A 63 3.20 -12.96 11.19
N GLY A 64 4.00 -12.91 12.26
CA GLY A 64 3.64 -12.32 13.55
C GLY A 64 3.59 -10.79 13.54
N ALA A 65 3.60 -10.19 14.74
CA ALA A 65 3.65 -8.73 14.88
C ALA A 65 4.88 -8.17 14.13
N GLY A 66 4.69 -7.08 13.37
CA GLY A 66 5.76 -6.50 12.56
C GLY A 66 5.88 -7.04 11.13
N ALA A 67 5.27 -8.18 10.79
CA ALA A 67 5.30 -8.75 9.44
C ALA A 67 4.75 -7.78 8.38
N THR A 68 3.68 -7.04 8.70
CA THR A 68 3.16 -6.01 7.80
C THR A 68 4.17 -4.91 7.51
N TRP A 69 5.00 -4.51 8.48
CA TRP A 69 6.03 -3.50 8.27
C TRP A 69 7.24 -4.07 7.52
N LEU A 70 7.60 -5.33 7.78
CA LEU A 70 8.57 -6.08 6.98
C LEU A 70 8.14 -6.12 5.51
N ASN A 71 6.86 -6.37 5.24
CA ASN A 71 6.32 -6.38 3.88
C ASN A 71 6.52 -5.04 3.16
N GLU A 72 6.38 -3.91 3.84
CA GLU A 72 6.67 -2.59 3.24
C GLU A 72 8.17 -2.40 2.92
N LEU A 73 9.08 -3.02 3.69
CA LEU A 73 10.51 -3.06 3.34
C LEU A 73 10.77 -3.95 2.12
N ILE A 74 10.05 -5.08 2.02
CA ILE A 74 10.14 -5.97 0.87
C ILE A 74 9.67 -5.25 -0.40
N TRP A 75 8.57 -4.50 -0.36
CA TRP A 75 8.12 -3.67 -1.48
C TRP A 75 9.18 -2.66 -1.95
N ARG A 76 9.91 -2.05 -1.01
CA ARG A 76 11.03 -1.15 -1.35
C ARG A 76 12.14 -1.88 -2.11
N GLU A 77 12.55 -3.07 -1.65
CA GLU A 77 13.56 -3.87 -2.34
C GLU A 77 13.05 -4.38 -3.70
N PHE A 78 11.78 -4.79 -3.77
CA PHE A 78 11.14 -5.23 -5.00
C PHE A 78 11.21 -4.16 -6.10
N TYR A 79 10.80 -2.93 -5.81
CA TYR A 79 10.88 -1.86 -6.82
C TYR A 79 12.31 -1.54 -7.26
N ARG A 80 13.29 -1.65 -6.35
CA ARG A 80 14.70 -1.45 -6.68
C ARG A 80 15.23 -2.56 -7.58
N HIS A 81 14.92 -3.82 -7.25
CA HIS A 81 15.28 -4.96 -8.09
C HIS A 81 14.65 -4.82 -9.47
N LEU A 82 13.36 -4.49 -9.53
CA LEU A 82 12.64 -4.29 -10.78
C LEU A 82 13.31 -3.23 -11.66
N MET A 83 13.78 -2.14 -11.05
CA MET A 83 14.48 -1.07 -11.75
C MET A 83 15.84 -1.50 -12.32
N VAL A 84 16.56 -2.38 -11.62
CA VAL A 84 17.83 -2.97 -12.09
C VAL A 84 17.58 -3.93 -13.25
N TYR A 85 16.62 -4.84 -13.11
CA TYR A 85 16.31 -5.84 -14.14
C TYR A 85 15.65 -5.23 -15.38
N TYR A 86 14.90 -4.12 -15.22
CA TYR A 86 14.20 -3.46 -16.31
C TYR A 86 14.58 -1.96 -16.39
N PRO A 87 15.78 -1.60 -16.90
CA PRO A 87 16.26 -0.22 -16.97
C PRO A 87 15.36 0.72 -17.79
N LYS A 88 14.45 0.18 -18.61
CA LYS A 88 13.43 0.95 -19.33
C LYS A 88 12.52 1.76 -18.39
N LEU A 89 12.30 1.29 -17.16
CA LEU A 89 11.45 1.95 -16.17
C LEU A 89 12.04 3.30 -15.74
N CYS A 90 13.37 3.41 -15.65
CA CYS A 90 14.09 4.67 -15.42
C CYS A 90 13.97 5.66 -16.58
N LYS A 91 13.60 5.19 -17.77
CA LYS A 91 13.51 5.99 -19.01
C LYS A 91 12.07 6.43 -19.30
N GLY A 92 11.20 6.41 -18.28
CA GLY A 92 9.79 6.80 -18.42
C GLY A 92 8.96 5.85 -19.27
N ARG A 93 9.41 4.60 -19.50
CA ARG A 93 8.61 3.60 -20.23
C ARG A 93 7.77 2.79 -19.25
N PRO A 94 6.51 2.46 -19.61
CA PRO A 94 5.70 1.56 -18.79
C PRO A 94 6.25 0.15 -18.82
N PHE A 95 6.00 -0.63 -17.78
CA PHE A 95 6.33 -2.05 -17.75
C PHE A 95 5.53 -2.81 -18.82
N THR A 96 4.22 -2.57 -18.85
CA THR A 96 3.25 -3.22 -19.74
C THR A 96 3.16 -2.49 -21.08
N ALA A 97 3.67 -3.12 -22.15
CA ALA A 97 3.93 -2.46 -23.43
C ALA A 97 2.69 -1.82 -24.10
N TRP A 98 1.51 -2.46 -24.03
CA TRP A 98 0.31 -1.93 -24.68
C TRP A 98 -0.14 -0.59 -24.07
N THR A 99 0.19 -0.34 -22.80
CA THR A 99 -0.21 0.89 -22.10
C THR A 99 0.53 2.13 -22.60
N ASP A 100 1.62 1.96 -23.34
CA ASP A 100 2.32 3.07 -24.00
C ASP A 100 1.48 3.69 -25.13
N LYS A 101 0.44 2.97 -25.59
CA LYS A 101 -0.52 3.44 -26.61
C LYS A 101 -1.77 4.09 -26.02
N VAL A 102 -1.86 4.24 -24.70
CA VAL A 102 -3.01 4.92 -24.07
C VAL A 102 -2.99 6.40 -24.45
N ALA A 103 -4.08 6.87 -25.04
CA ALA A 103 -4.25 8.28 -25.38
C ALA A 103 -4.62 9.09 -24.12
N TRP A 104 -3.60 9.61 -23.44
CA TRP A 104 -3.77 10.52 -22.32
C TRP A 104 -4.29 11.87 -22.78
N ARG A 105 -5.11 12.52 -21.95
CA ARG A 105 -5.64 13.84 -22.21
C ARG A 105 -4.55 14.88 -21.99
N ALA A 106 -4.40 15.81 -22.93
CA ALA A 106 -3.62 17.02 -22.74
C ALA A 106 -4.54 18.12 -22.19
N GLU A 107 -4.55 18.32 -20.88
CA GLU A 107 -5.30 19.39 -20.23
C GLU A 107 -4.48 19.98 -19.08
N GLU A 108 -3.66 20.97 -19.40
CA GLU A 108 -2.75 21.59 -18.44
C GLU A 108 -3.51 22.22 -17.26
N ALA A 109 -4.66 22.85 -17.51
CA ALA A 109 -5.48 23.43 -16.45
C ALA A 109 -5.92 22.41 -15.39
N ALA A 110 -6.25 21.18 -15.79
CA ALA A 110 -6.62 20.12 -14.86
C ALA A 110 -5.41 19.58 -14.10
N LEU A 111 -4.24 19.50 -14.75
CA LEU A 111 -2.99 19.15 -14.08
C LEU A 111 -2.64 20.19 -13.01
N GLN A 112 -2.72 21.48 -13.34
CA GLN A 112 -2.44 22.57 -12.42
C GLN A 112 -3.43 22.61 -11.25
N ALA A 113 -4.72 22.41 -11.50
CA ALA A 113 -5.72 22.30 -10.43
C ALA A 113 -5.43 21.12 -9.50
N TRP A 114 -5.00 19.97 -10.05
CA TRP A 114 -4.55 18.83 -9.25
C TRP A 114 -3.30 19.16 -8.43
N GLN A 115 -2.28 19.78 -9.03
CA GLN A 115 -1.04 20.17 -8.33
C GLN A 115 -1.32 21.12 -7.15
N ARG A 116 -2.22 22.09 -7.33
CA ARG A 116 -2.59 23.08 -6.29
C ARG A 116 -3.58 22.55 -5.24
N GLY A 117 -4.28 21.46 -5.51
CA GLY A 117 -5.36 20.98 -4.65
C GLY A 117 -6.62 21.85 -4.76
N GLU A 118 -7.04 22.10 -6.00
CA GLU A 118 -8.22 22.87 -6.41
C GLU A 118 -9.15 22.02 -7.30
N THR A 119 -9.17 20.71 -7.08
CA THR A 119 -9.95 19.76 -7.89
C THR A 119 -11.43 19.76 -7.53
N GLY A 120 -11.81 20.32 -6.38
CA GLY A 120 -13.16 20.25 -5.84
C GLY A 120 -13.50 18.89 -5.20
N PHE A 121 -12.52 18.00 -5.04
CA PHE A 121 -12.65 16.74 -4.31
C PHE A 121 -11.88 16.83 -2.97
N PRO A 122 -12.57 16.95 -1.82
CA PRO A 122 -11.95 17.35 -0.56
C PRO A 122 -10.78 16.48 -0.11
N ILE A 123 -10.86 15.16 -0.28
CA ILE A 123 -9.77 14.25 0.10
C ILE A 123 -8.54 14.38 -0.80
N VAL A 124 -8.74 14.70 -2.08
CA VAL A 124 -7.65 14.91 -3.05
C VAL A 124 -7.01 16.26 -2.77
N ASP A 125 -7.81 17.31 -2.60
CA ASP A 125 -7.35 18.66 -2.36
C ASP A 125 -6.59 18.78 -1.02
N ALA A 126 -7.13 18.18 0.04
CA ALA A 126 -6.45 18.09 1.33
C ALA A 126 -5.09 17.35 1.23
N ALA A 127 -5.03 16.28 0.44
CA ALA A 127 -3.79 15.53 0.22
C ALA A 127 -2.75 16.36 -0.54
N MET A 128 -3.15 17.02 -1.62
CA MET A 128 -2.24 17.83 -2.43
C MET A 128 -1.73 19.04 -1.64
N ARG A 129 -2.57 19.69 -0.85
CA ARG A 129 -2.15 20.75 0.09
C ARG A 129 -1.21 20.24 1.17
N GLN A 130 -1.43 19.04 1.71
CA GLN A 130 -0.49 18.41 2.62
C GLN A 130 0.89 18.20 1.96
N LEU A 131 0.92 17.67 0.75
CA LEU A 131 2.16 17.45 0.00
C LEU A 131 2.92 18.75 -0.19
N ASN A 132 2.25 19.79 -0.69
CA ASN A 132 2.88 21.07 -1.00
C ASN A 132 3.41 21.79 0.25
N ALA A 133 2.71 21.64 1.39
CA ALA A 133 3.10 22.31 2.63
C ALA A 133 4.17 21.54 3.43
N THR A 134 4.25 20.22 3.31
CA THR A 134 5.11 19.38 4.17
C THR A 134 6.17 18.58 3.43
N GLY A 135 6.05 18.50 2.10
CA GLY A 135 6.82 17.59 1.27
C GLY A 135 6.59 16.11 1.58
N TRP A 136 5.52 15.75 2.30
CA TRP A 136 5.20 14.37 2.63
C TRP A 136 3.71 14.09 2.49
N MET A 137 3.39 12.94 1.92
CA MET A 137 2.01 12.47 1.78
C MET A 137 1.88 11.04 2.31
N HIS A 138 0.80 10.76 3.04
CA HIS A 138 0.50 9.41 3.51
C HIS A 138 0.29 8.44 2.34
N ASN A 139 0.78 7.19 2.43
CA ASN A 139 0.75 6.22 1.32
C ASN A 139 -0.66 6.02 0.73
N ARG A 140 -1.69 5.91 1.58
CA ARG A 140 -3.08 5.80 1.11
C ARG A 140 -3.53 7.01 0.27
N LEU A 141 -3.09 8.22 0.62
CA LEU A 141 -3.41 9.41 -0.16
C LEU A 141 -2.66 9.43 -1.48
N ARG A 142 -1.40 8.99 -1.51
CA ARG A 142 -0.63 8.83 -2.75
C ARG A 142 -1.39 7.97 -3.75
N MET A 143 -1.95 6.85 -3.29
CA MET A 143 -2.79 5.97 -4.13
C MET A 143 -4.05 6.68 -4.64
N ILE A 144 -4.74 7.44 -3.78
CA ILE A 144 -5.97 8.15 -4.14
C ILE A 144 -5.69 9.25 -5.18
N VAL A 145 -4.70 10.12 -4.93
CA VAL A 145 -4.41 11.24 -5.83
C VAL A 145 -3.81 10.77 -7.16
N ALA A 146 -3.03 9.68 -7.16
CA ALA A 146 -2.50 9.08 -8.38
C ALA A 146 -3.60 8.41 -9.21
N SER A 147 -4.53 7.69 -8.57
CA SER A 147 -5.72 7.18 -9.25
C SER A 147 -6.57 8.31 -9.82
N PHE A 148 -6.75 9.39 -9.07
CA PHE A 148 -7.54 10.54 -9.52
C PHE A 148 -6.93 11.18 -10.78
N LEU A 149 -5.61 11.42 -10.78
CA LEU A 149 -4.91 11.96 -11.95
C LEU A 149 -5.08 11.06 -13.19
N THR A 150 -4.83 9.76 -13.02
CA THR A 150 -4.72 8.82 -14.15
C THR A 150 -6.06 8.28 -14.63
N LYS A 151 -7.05 8.12 -13.74
CA LYS A 151 -8.34 7.49 -14.06
C LYS A 151 -9.49 8.47 -14.15
N ASP A 152 -9.54 9.49 -13.28
CA ASP A 152 -10.60 10.50 -13.31
C ASP A 152 -10.27 11.64 -14.29
N LEU A 153 -9.07 12.24 -14.19
CA LEU A 153 -8.64 13.29 -15.11
C LEU A 153 -8.11 12.76 -16.45
N ARG A 154 -7.69 11.48 -16.47
CA ARG A 154 -7.08 10.79 -17.63
C ARG A 154 -5.83 11.50 -18.15
N LEU A 155 -5.03 12.05 -17.24
CA LEU A 155 -3.74 12.68 -17.54
C LEU A 155 -2.62 11.63 -17.45
N ASP A 156 -1.50 11.89 -18.14
CA ASP A 156 -0.35 10.99 -18.13
C ASP A 156 0.26 10.90 -16.72
N TRP A 157 0.42 9.67 -16.23
CA TRP A 157 1.01 9.37 -14.92
C TRP A 157 2.42 9.93 -14.77
N ARG A 158 3.17 10.10 -15.86
CA ARG A 158 4.53 10.68 -15.85
C ARG A 158 4.54 12.13 -15.37
N ALA A 159 3.47 12.89 -15.64
CA ALA A 159 3.34 14.26 -15.15
C ALA A 159 3.19 14.28 -13.62
N GLY A 160 2.40 13.35 -13.09
CA GLY A 160 2.25 13.15 -11.65
C GLY A 160 3.54 12.65 -10.99
N GLU A 161 4.23 11.69 -11.62
CA GLU A 161 5.52 11.17 -11.17
C GLU A 161 6.55 12.28 -11.00
N ARG A 162 6.66 13.14 -12.02
CA ARG A 162 7.55 14.31 -12.00
C ARG A 162 7.20 15.28 -10.90
N TYR A 163 5.90 15.58 -10.73
CA TYR A 163 5.45 16.49 -9.67
C TYR A 163 5.77 15.92 -8.28
N PHE A 164 5.51 14.64 -8.05
CA PHE A 164 5.85 13.97 -6.79
C PHE A 164 7.36 14.02 -6.50
N MET A 165 8.23 13.78 -7.48
CA MET A 165 9.67 13.92 -7.27
C MET A 165 10.09 15.35 -6.94
N SER A 166 9.37 16.38 -7.42
CA SER A 166 9.68 17.77 -7.11
C SER A 166 9.29 18.20 -5.69
N GLN A 167 8.34 17.49 -5.06
CA GLN A 167 7.78 17.87 -3.76
C GLN A 167 8.18 16.92 -2.61
N LEU A 168 8.35 15.63 -2.89
CA LEU A 168 8.53 14.62 -1.86
C LEU A 168 9.91 14.67 -1.21
N ILE A 169 9.96 14.89 0.11
CA ILE A 169 11.18 14.75 0.92
C ILE A 169 11.71 13.31 0.91
N ASP A 170 10.84 12.34 0.62
CA ASP A 170 11.14 10.92 0.53
C ASP A 170 11.18 10.41 -0.93
N GLY A 171 11.38 11.32 -1.89
CA GLY A 171 11.49 11.00 -3.31
C GLY A 171 12.59 9.96 -3.58
N ASP A 172 12.19 8.77 -4.00
CA ASP A 172 13.04 7.67 -4.47
C ASP A 172 12.47 7.21 -5.82
N LEU A 173 13.31 7.19 -6.85
CA LEU A 173 12.85 6.90 -8.22
C LEU A 173 12.16 5.54 -8.31
N ALA A 174 12.70 4.50 -7.68
CA ALA A 174 12.14 3.15 -7.74
C ALA A 174 10.76 3.08 -7.08
N ALA A 175 10.64 3.60 -5.85
CA ALA A 175 9.38 3.60 -5.13
C ALA A 175 8.33 4.53 -5.78
N ASN A 176 8.75 5.70 -6.26
CA ASN A 176 7.84 6.65 -6.90
C ASN A 176 7.35 6.12 -8.25
N ASN A 177 8.25 5.69 -9.13
CA ASN A 177 7.90 5.11 -10.43
C ASN A 177 6.99 3.89 -10.27
N GLY A 178 7.35 2.98 -9.36
CA GLY A 178 6.57 1.80 -9.04
C GLY A 178 5.14 2.13 -8.56
N GLY A 179 5.00 3.10 -7.66
CA GLY A 179 3.70 3.56 -7.17
C GLY A 179 2.82 4.19 -8.25
N TRP A 180 3.40 5.00 -9.13
CA TRP A 180 2.69 5.62 -10.25
C TRP A 180 2.25 4.58 -11.29
N GLN A 181 3.14 3.66 -11.65
CA GLN A 181 2.80 2.58 -12.59
C GLN A 181 1.76 1.62 -12.01
N TRP A 182 1.79 1.37 -10.69
CA TRP A 182 0.77 0.59 -10.00
C TRP A 182 -0.61 1.26 -10.09
N ALA A 183 -0.69 2.57 -9.82
CA ALA A 183 -1.95 3.32 -9.87
C ALA A 183 -2.49 3.48 -11.30
N ALA A 184 -1.60 3.64 -12.28
CA ALA A 184 -1.95 3.80 -13.69
C ALA A 184 -2.34 2.47 -14.39
N SER A 185 -2.12 1.32 -13.74
CA SER A 185 -2.26 -0.02 -14.32
C SER A 185 -1.23 -0.32 -15.43
N THR A 186 -0.06 0.31 -15.38
CA THR A 186 1.01 0.20 -16.38
C THR A 186 2.21 -0.61 -15.91
N GLY A 187 2.27 -0.91 -14.61
CA GLY A 187 3.39 -1.59 -13.94
C GLY A 187 3.23 -3.11 -13.79
N THR A 188 4.19 -3.71 -13.09
CA THR A 188 4.17 -5.11 -12.65
C THR A 188 3.24 -5.27 -11.44
N ASP A 189 2.36 -6.28 -11.45
CA ASP A 189 1.32 -6.49 -10.42
C ASP A 189 0.49 -5.22 -10.12
N ALA A 190 0.22 -4.44 -11.17
CA ALA A 190 -0.49 -3.17 -11.05
C ALA A 190 -1.98 -3.40 -10.75
N ALA A 191 -2.63 -2.39 -10.15
CA ALA A 191 -4.07 -2.43 -9.96
C ALA A 191 -4.75 -2.70 -11.31
N PRO A 192 -5.72 -3.65 -11.39
CA PRO A 192 -6.42 -3.93 -12.64
C PRO A 192 -7.01 -2.65 -13.23
N TYR A 193 -7.02 -2.54 -14.56
CA TYR A 193 -7.37 -1.30 -15.23
C TYR A 193 -8.76 -0.74 -14.85
N PHE A 194 -9.71 -1.63 -14.57
CA PHE A 194 -11.07 -1.29 -14.15
C PHE A 194 -11.19 -0.89 -12.66
N ARG A 195 -10.12 -1.01 -11.87
CA ARG A 195 -10.11 -0.61 -10.46
C ARG A 195 -9.92 0.90 -10.35
N ILE A 196 -11.03 1.63 -10.36
CA ILE A 196 -11.06 3.09 -10.20
C ILE A 196 -11.44 3.42 -8.75
N PHE A 197 -10.59 4.18 -8.07
CA PHE A 197 -10.90 4.64 -6.71
C PHE A 197 -11.91 5.78 -6.78
N ASN A 198 -13.09 5.61 -6.16
CA ASN A 198 -13.99 6.74 -5.95
C ASN A 198 -13.44 7.60 -4.78
N PRO A 199 -12.96 8.83 -5.03
CA PRO A 199 -12.35 9.67 -4.00
C PRO A 199 -13.31 9.92 -2.83
N THR A 200 -14.59 10.14 -3.09
CA THR A 200 -15.62 10.34 -2.04
C THR A 200 -15.70 9.14 -1.11
N THR A 201 -15.84 7.92 -1.66
CA THR A 201 -15.92 6.70 -0.86
C THR A 201 -14.63 6.41 -0.09
N GLN A 202 -13.46 6.76 -0.67
CA GLN A 202 -12.19 6.65 0.04
C GLN A 202 -12.12 7.64 1.21
N GLY A 203 -12.54 8.88 1.00
CA GLY A 203 -12.66 9.90 2.05
C GLY A 203 -13.56 9.42 3.19
N GLU A 204 -14.77 8.98 2.89
CA GLU A 204 -15.74 8.48 3.89
C GLU A 204 -15.19 7.30 4.70
N LYS A 205 -14.44 6.40 4.05
CA LYS A 205 -13.87 5.21 4.70
C LYS A 205 -12.69 5.54 5.61
N PHE A 206 -11.80 6.43 5.19
CA PHE A 206 -10.53 6.67 5.89
C PHE A 206 -10.53 7.93 6.76
N ASP A 207 -11.35 8.92 6.43
CA ASP A 207 -11.53 10.19 7.16
C ASP A 207 -13.04 10.46 7.39
N LYS A 208 -13.73 9.52 8.04
CA LYS A 208 -15.18 9.58 8.29
C LYS A 208 -15.63 10.89 8.94
N GLN A 209 -14.89 11.33 9.96
CA GLN A 209 -15.16 12.56 10.71
C GLN A 209 -14.65 13.83 10.01
N GLY A 210 -13.83 13.69 8.95
CA GLY A 210 -13.32 14.83 8.23
C GLY A 210 -12.19 15.58 8.92
N VAL A 211 -11.53 14.97 9.91
CA VAL A 211 -10.50 15.65 10.72
C VAL A 211 -9.31 16.01 9.84
N PHE A 212 -8.94 15.14 8.90
CA PHE A 212 -7.87 15.43 7.97
C PHE A 212 -8.28 16.51 6.97
N ILE A 213 -9.46 16.37 6.37
CA ILE A 213 -9.99 17.34 5.40
C ILE A 213 -10.06 18.75 6.01
N ARG A 214 -10.67 18.92 7.19
CA ARG A 214 -10.80 20.24 7.84
C ARG A 214 -9.46 20.88 8.21
N ARG A 215 -8.44 20.07 8.47
CA ARG A 215 -7.09 20.58 8.78
C ARG A 215 -6.44 21.24 7.58
N TRP A 216 -6.63 20.69 6.38
CA TRP A 216 -5.98 21.17 5.15
C TRP A 216 -6.88 22.05 4.28
N LEU A 217 -8.20 21.97 4.50
CA LEU A 217 -9.24 22.76 3.86
C LEU A 217 -10.07 23.50 4.92
N PRO A 218 -9.50 24.54 5.59
CA PRO A 218 -10.21 25.32 6.60
C PRO A 218 -11.48 26.01 6.05
N GLU A 219 -11.54 26.28 4.75
CA GLU A 219 -12.73 26.81 4.06
C GLU A 219 -13.96 25.88 4.18
N LEU A 220 -13.74 24.57 4.36
CA LEU A 220 -14.80 23.58 4.55
C LEU A 220 -15.15 23.35 6.03
N ALA A 221 -14.57 24.11 6.95
CA ALA A 221 -14.76 23.91 8.39
C ALA A 221 -16.22 24.09 8.85
N LYS A 222 -17.06 24.82 8.11
CA LYS A 222 -18.49 25.00 8.41
C LYS A 222 -19.40 23.94 7.80
N VAL A 223 -18.88 23.10 6.89
CA VAL A 223 -19.68 22.06 6.23
C VAL A 223 -19.98 20.93 7.23
N PRO A 224 -21.23 20.43 7.32
CA PRO A 224 -21.57 19.30 8.19
C PRO A 224 -20.76 18.05 7.86
N GLU A 225 -20.43 17.22 8.85
CA GLU A 225 -19.62 15.99 8.69
C GLU A 225 -20.14 15.08 7.57
N LYS A 226 -21.46 14.84 7.54
CA LYS A 226 -22.12 14.00 6.52
C LYS A 226 -21.98 14.54 5.09
N ALA A 227 -21.78 15.84 4.93
CA ALA A 227 -21.68 16.52 3.65
C ALA A 227 -20.23 16.83 3.26
N LEU A 228 -19.26 16.63 4.16
CA LEU A 228 -17.90 17.12 3.96
C LEU A 228 -17.21 16.51 2.74
N HIS A 229 -17.50 15.25 2.42
CA HIS A 229 -16.93 14.56 1.25
C HIS A 229 -17.61 14.95 -0.08
N GLN A 230 -18.72 15.67 -0.02
CA GLN A 230 -19.49 16.20 -1.17
C GLN A 230 -20.05 17.60 -0.86
N PRO A 231 -19.19 18.61 -0.62
CA PRO A 231 -19.60 19.88 -0.01
C PRO A 231 -20.56 20.66 -0.91
N TRP A 232 -20.36 20.60 -2.24
CA TRP A 232 -21.22 21.27 -3.22
C TRP A 232 -22.64 20.71 -3.29
N ALA A 233 -22.82 19.40 -3.10
CA ALA A 233 -24.15 18.80 -3.08
C ALA A 233 -24.99 19.27 -1.87
N TRP A 234 -24.33 19.69 -0.79
CA TRP A 234 -24.97 20.31 0.36
C TRP A 234 -25.17 21.81 0.16
N ALA A 235 -24.15 22.51 -0.35
CA ALA A 235 -24.19 23.95 -0.60
C ALA A 235 -25.30 24.33 -1.60
N ASP A 236 -25.43 23.58 -2.70
CA ASP A 236 -26.47 23.79 -3.71
C ASP A 236 -27.88 23.57 -3.13
N LYS A 237 -28.04 22.66 -2.13
CA LYS A 237 -29.34 22.45 -1.44
C LYS A 237 -29.68 23.54 -0.43
N GLN A 238 -28.68 24.16 0.16
CA GLN A 238 -28.85 25.22 1.15
C GLN A 238 -28.87 26.63 0.52
N GLY A 239 -28.56 26.75 -0.77
CA GLY A 239 -28.38 28.05 -1.43
C GLY A 239 -27.15 28.82 -0.95
N THR A 240 -26.16 28.12 -0.39
CA THR A 240 -24.96 28.73 0.20
C THR A 240 -23.81 28.72 -0.81
N THR A 241 -23.05 29.81 -0.88
CA THR A 241 -21.78 29.85 -1.63
C THR A 241 -20.64 29.33 -0.77
N LEU A 242 -19.76 28.52 -1.37
CA LEU A 242 -18.54 28.02 -0.73
C LEU A 242 -17.32 28.67 -1.38
N ASP A 243 -16.35 29.09 -0.57
CA ASP A 243 -15.03 29.50 -1.00
C ASP A 243 -14.13 28.27 -1.23
N TYR A 244 -14.59 27.38 -2.11
CA TYR A 244 -13.94 26.11 -2.42
C TYR A 244 -14.20 25.77 -3.88
N SER A 245 -13.24 25.18 -4.60
CA SER A 245 -13.40 24.95 -6.05
C SER A 245 -14.54 23.97 -6.38
N ARG A 246 -15.27 24.20 -7.49
CA ARG A 246 -16.25 23.22 -8.00
C ARG A 246 -15.55 21.97 -8.54
N PRO A 247 -16.16 20.76 -8.45
CA PRO A 247 -15.52 19.53 -8.86
C PRO A 247 -15.14 19.53 -10.34
N ILE A 248 -13.85 19.42 -10.63
CA ILE A 248 -13.35 19.28 -12.00
C ILE A 248 -13.62 17.85 -12.50
N GLY A 249 -13.94 17.70 -13.77
CA GLY A 249 -13.91 16.38 -14.43
C GLY A 249 -15.13 15.47 -14.22
N ARG A 250 -16.18 15.84 -13.47
CA ARG A 250 -17.38 14.98 -13.36
C ARG A 250 -18.41 15.18 -14.48
N ARG A 251 -17.98 15.12 -15.75
CA ARG A 251 -18.88 15.04 -16.91
C ARG A 251 -19.17 13.58 -17.27
N GLY A 252 -20.10 12.98 -16.54
CA GLY A 252 -20.73 11.70 -16.87
C GLY A 252 -19.79 10.49 -16.86
N ARG A 253 -20.29 9.34 -16.41
CA ARG A 253 -19.57 8.07 -16.56
C ARG A 253 -19.49 7.68 -18.04
N ARG A 254 -18.70 8.36 -18.87
CA ARG A 254 -18.15 7.74 -20.07
C ARG A 254 -17.02 6.84 -19.60
N ARG A 255 -17.41 5.68 -19.07
CA ARG A 255 -16.56 4.48 -19.01
C ARG A 255 -15.85 4.42 -20.35
N TRP A 256 -14.52 4.41 -20.33
CA TRP A 256 -13.64 4.39 -21.49
C TRP A 256 -14.36 3.89 -22.75
N ARG A 257 -14.74 4.81 -23.67
CA ARG A 257 -15.07 4.43 -25.06
C ARG A 257 -13.75 4.22 -25.80
N SER A 258 -12.91 3.33 -25.27
CA SER A 258 -11.96 2.64 -26.13
C SER A 258 -12.79 1.57 -26.83
N GLY A 259 -12.70 1.47 -28.16
CA GLY A 259 -13.03 0.20 -28.82
C GLY A 259 -12.43 -0.94 -28.01
N ARG A 260 -13.17 -2.05 -27.89
CA ARG A 260 -12.82 -3.22 -27.06
C ARG A 260 -11.31 -3.28 -26.83
N PRO A 261 -10.79 -3.07 -25.61
CA PRO A 261 -9.42 -3.49 -25.39
C PRO A 261 -9.41 -4.99 -25.76
N PRO A 262 -8.39 -5.50 -26.46
CA PRO A 262 -8.29 -6.93 -26.76
C PRO A 262 -8.11 -7.78 -25.48
N GLU A 263 -8.49 -7.25 -24.32
CA GLU A 263 -8.39 -7.79 -22.99
C GLU A 263 -9.30 -9.01 -22.80
N LYS A 264 -10.47 -9.09 -23.44
CA LYS A 264 -11.26 -10.35 -23.41
C LYS A 264 -10.60 -11.48 -24.22
N GLU A 265 -9.81 -11.15 -25.24
CA GLU A 265 -9.08 -12.15 -26.05
C GLU A 265 -7.70 -12.46 -25.47
N LEU A 266 -7.07 -11.52 -24.75
CA LEU A 266 -5.74 -11.64 -24.18
C LEU A 266 -5.72 -12.09 -22.71
N LEU A 267 -6.79 -11.91 -21.92
CA LEU A 267 -6.87 -12.54 -20.58
C LEU A 267 -6.90 -14.06 -20.67
N HIS A 268 -7.44 -14.65 -21.75
CA HIS A 268 -7.35 -16.09 -21.99
C HIS A 268 -5.93 -16.58 -22.32
N ARG A 269 -4.97 -15.68 -22.59
CA ARG A 269 -3.54 -16.01 -22.69
C ARG A 269 -2.73 -15.64 -21.44
N GLN A 270 -3.35 -14.99 -20.45
CA GLN A 270 -2.76 -14.70 -19.15
C GLN A 270 -3.43 -15.48 -18.01
N THR A 271 -3.98 -16.67 -18.31
CA THR A 271 -4.11 -17.70 -17.28
C THR A 271 -2.72 -18.07 -16.82
N ALA A 272 -2.37 -17.56 -15.64
CA ALA A 272 -1.48 -18.16 -14.65
C ALA A 272 -0.45 -19.14 -15.22
N GLY A 273 0.76 -18.65 -15.48
CA GLY A 273 1.92 -19.50 -15.21
C GLY A 273 1.87 -19.88 -13.72
N PRO A 274 2.09 -21.15 -13.35
CA PRO A 274 2.04 -21.57 -11.97
C PRO A 274 3.18 -20.90 -11.18
N ASP A 275 3.00 -20.79 -9.87
CA ASP A 275 4.07 -20.60 -8.88
C ASP A 275 4.64 -19.19 -8.66
N PHE A 276 3.79 -18.26 -8.20
CA PHE A 276 4.26 -17.25 -7.23
C PHE A 276 3.39 -17.18 -5.96
N GLN A 277 2.10 -17.52 -6.08
CA GLN A 277 1.18 -17.61 -4.94
C GLN A 277 1.52 -18.74 -3.95
N ARG A 278 2.27 -19.78 -4.38
CA ARG A 278 2.79 -20.84 -3.50
C ARG A 278 4.03 -20.44 -2.69
N MET A 279 4.77 -19.41 -3.12
CA MET A 279 6.04 -19.05 -2.49
C MET A 279 5.87 -18.20 -1.22
N ILE A 280 4.63 -17.82 -0.87
CA ILE A 280 4.27 -16.99 0.29
C ILE A 280 3.08 -17.61 1.06
N GLN A 281 2.94 -18.93 1.06
CA GLN A 281 2.08 -19.63 2.03
C GLN A 281 2.92 -20.65 2.79
N PRO A 282 2.86 -20.69 4.14
CA PRO A 282 3.38 -21.85 4.86
C PRO A 282 2.54 -23.07 4.45
N ASP A 283 3.22 -24.18 4.13
CA ASP A 283 2.60 -25.47 3.82
C ASP A 283 1.80 -25.99 5.01
N ASP A 284 0.52 -25.61 5.11
CA ASP A 284 -0.45 -26.24 6.02
C ASP A 284 -1.16 -27.40 5.29
N GLN A 285 -0.41 -28.38 4.78
CA GLN A 285 -0.99 -29.65 4.32
C GLN A 285 -0.01 -30.81 4.48
N HIS A 286 0.26 -31.24 5.70
CA HIS A 286 0.60 -32.63 6.05
C HIS A 286 0.12 -32.85 7.49
N HIS A 287 -1.14 -33.24 7.68
CA HIS A 287 -1.67 -34.06 8.78
C HIS A 287 -3.19 -34.10 8.69
N ALA A 288 -3.71 -34.87 7.74
CA ALA A 288 -5.09 -35.34 7.78
C ALA A 288 -5.18 -36.62 6.95
N ASP A 289 -4.53 -37.68 7.42
CA ASP A 289 -4.92 -39.04 7.04
C ASP A 289 -4.56 -40.02 8.16
N ALA A 290 -5.51 -40.19 9.10
CA ALA A 290 -5.62 -41.36 9.97
C ALA A 290 -7.00 -41.36 10.64
N GLY A 291 -7.97 -41.94 9.94
CA GLY A 291 -8.97 -42.89 10.46
C GLY A 291 -9.71 -42.56 11.77
N GLN A 292 -11.00 -42.27 11.61
CA GLN A 292 -12.03 -42.55 12.61
C GLN A 292 -12.02 -44.04 13.01
N ARG A 293 -11.87 -44.36 14.31
CA ARG A 293 -12.55 -45.49 14.97
C ARG A 293 -12.91 -45.14 16.42
N ALA A 294 -14.06 -45.65 16.83
CA ALA A 294 -14.84 -45.37 18.04
C ALA A 294 -14.23 -45.96 19.33
N PRO A 295 -14.73 -45.58 20.54
CA PRO A 295 -14.18 -46.02 21.83
C PRO A 295 -14.81 -47.36 22.26
N GLY A 296 -13.99 -48.27 22.80
CA GLY A 296 -14.46 -49.54 23.35
C GLY A 296 -13.34 -50.34 24.02
N ASP A 297 -13.36 -50.30 25.35
CA ASP A 297 -13.20 -51.38 26.35
C ASP A 297 -12.19 -52.54 26.21
N LEU A 298 -11.53 -52.83 27.37
CA LEU A 298 -10.95 -54.11 27.86
C LEU A 298 -9.72 -54.66 27.09
N THR A 299 -8.75 -55.44 27.61
CA THR A 299 -8.14 -55.85 28.89
C THR A 299 -6.87 -56.63 28.50
N GLU A 300 -5.91 -56.75 29.42
CA GLU A 300 -4.93 -57.85 29.59
C GLU A 300 -3.76 -58.11 28.59
N ASP A 301 -2.58 -58.20 29.22
CA ASP A 301 -1.48 -59.15 29.05
C ASP A 301 -0.54 -59.15 27.84
N GLY A 302 0.76 -59.13 28.14
CA GLY A 302 1.82 -59.37 27.15
C GLY A 302 3.24 -59.04 27.58
N ASN A 303 3.65 -59.50 28.75
CA ASN A 303 5.01 -59.51 29.29
C ASN A 303 6.02 -60.19 28.32
N VAL A 304 7.10 -59.51 27.92
CA VAL A 304 8.41 -60.15 27.61
C VAL A 304 9.54 -59.20 28.01
N GLY A 305 10.24 -59.55 29.10
CA GLY A 305 11.52 -58.97 29.48
C GLY A 305 12.71 -59.86 29.06
N VAL A 306 13.89 -59.45 29.57
CA VAL A 306 15.23 -60.08 29.56
C VAL A 306 15.98 -60.12 28.22
N ASN A 307 17.29 -59.80 28.11
CA ASN A 307 18.39 -59.69 29.08
C ASN A 307 19.51 -58.78 28.52
N GLY A 308 20.07 -57.90 29.36
CA GLY A 308 21.35 -57.23 29.13
C GLY A 308 22.40 -57.83 30.05
N VAL A 309 23.49 -58.36 29.49
CA VAL A 309 24.63 -58.90 30.24
C VAL A 309 25.84 -57.98 30.10
N VAL A 310 26.37 -57.66 31.28
CA VAL A 310 27.55 -56.85 31.60
C VAL A 310 28.82 -57.69 31.39
N HIS A 311 29.86 -57.12 30.79
CA HIS A 311 31.23 -57.62 30.94
C HIS A 311 32.14 -56.52 31.50
N ARG A 312 32.63 -56.75 32.73
CA ARG A 312 33.85 -56.17 33.29
C ARG A 312 34.94 -57.23 33.21
N SER A 313 36.14 -56.84 32.76
CA SER A 313 37.39 -57.52 33.13
C SER A 313 38.49 -56.45 33.14
N GLY A 314 39.05 -56.16 34.31
CA GLY A 314 40.30 -55.42 34.47
C GLY A 314 41.49 -56.38 34.42
N GLY A 315 42.66 -55.88 34.05
CA GLY A 315 43.93 -56.59 34.20
C GLY A 315 44.60 -56.28 35.54
N VAL A 316 45.43 -57.22 36.01
CA VAL A 316 46.72 -57.06 36.68
C VAL A 316 47.45 -58.42 36.57
N GLU A 317 48.75 -58.34 36.27
CA GLU A 317 49.79 -59.41 36.20
C GLU A 317 49.72 -60.46 35.08
#